data_AF-T1AGM8-F1
#
_entry.id   AF-T1AGM8-F1
#
_cell.length_a   1.000
_cell.length_b   1.000
_cell.length_c   1.000
_cell.angle_alpha   90.00
_cell.angle_beta   90.00
_cell.angle_gamma   90.00
#
_symmetry.space_group_name_H-M   'P 1'
#
loop_
_entity.id
_entity.type
_entity.pdbx_description
1 polymer ?
#
loop_
_entity_poly.entity_id
_entity_poly.type
_entity_poly.pdbx_seq_one_letter_code
_entity_poly.pdbx_strand_id
1 'polypeptide(L)' 'MRQYLPKGSDWSGYTQRELDAIAWTLNTRPRKSLGFRCPAELFTPDAFDFKQHHAALFALGH' A
#
# COMPACT_ATOMS: atom_id res chain seq x y z
N MET A 1 -8.21 -1.78 6.15
CA MET A 1 -7.92 -1.35 7.53
C MET A 1 -8.09 -2.46 8.55
N ARG A 2 -9.24 -3.16 8.65
CA ARG A 2 -9.43 -4.25 9.64
C ARG A 2 -8.40 -5.39 9.61
N GLN A 3 -7.69 -5.57 8.50
CA GLN A 3 -6.58 -6.51 8.36
C GLN A 3 -5.29 -6.06 9.06
N TYR A 4 -5.11 -4.75 9.25
CA TYR A 4 -3.91 -4.16 9.85
C TYR A 4 -4.17 -3.54 11.22
N LEU A 5 -5.40 -3.06 11.43
CA LEU A 5 -5.81 -2.38 12.65
C LEU A 5 -7.18 -2.91 13.08
N PRO A 6 -7.30 -3.45 14.31
CA PRO A 6 -8.58 -3.81 14.89
C PRO A 6 -9.60 -2.65 14.82
N LYS A 7 -10.88 -3.00 14.77
CA LYS A 7 -11.94 -2.00 14.75
C LYS A 7 -11.89 -1.19 16.06
N GLY A 8 -11.80 0.13 15.95
CA GLY A 8 -11.73 1.02 17.12
C GLY A 8 -10.33 1.20 17.71
N SER A 9 -9.28 0.73 17.04
CA SER A 9 -7.90 1.05 17.43
C SER A 9 -7.67 2.56 17.41
N ASP A 10 -7.06 3.05 18.50
CA ASP A 10 -6.53 4.40 18.55
C ASP A 10 -5.25 4.48 17.69
N TRP A 11 -5.16 5.54 16.91
CA TRP A 11 -4.05 5.81 15.99
C TRP A 11 -2.87 6.46 16.70
N SER A 12 -3.09 7.06 17.88
CA SER A 12 -2.07 7.77 18.66
C SER A 12 -0.91 6.87 19.11
N GLY A 13 -1.16 5.55 19.23
CA GLY A 13 -0.15 4.56 19.63
C GLY A 13 0.77 4.09 18.50
N TYR A 14 0.50 4.47 17.24
CA TYR A 14 1.31 4.07 16.10
C TYR A 14 2.27 5.18 15.70
N THR A 15 3.50 4.80 15.40
CA THR A 15 4.46 5.73 14.80
C THR A 15 4.04 6.06 13.36
N GLN A 16 4.42 7.25 12.89
CA GLN A 16 4.17 7.63 11.50
C GLN A 16 4.70 6.59 10.52
N ARG A 17 5.89 6.03 10.80
CA ARG A 17 6.52 4.98 9.97
C ARG A 17 5.67 3.71 9.86
N GLU A 18 5.01 3.29 10.94
CA GLU A 18 4.13 2.12 10.91
C GLU A 18 2.87 2.41 10.11
N LEU A 19 2.29 3.60 10.27
CA LEU A 19 1.13 4.03 9.49
C LEU A 19 1.47 4.14 8.00
N ASP A 20 2.65 4.66 7.67
CA ASP A 20 3.15 4.77 6.30
C ASP A 20 3.35 3.38 5.68
N ALA A 21 3.88 2.40 6.42
CA ALA A 21 4.02 1.03 5.94
C ALA A 21 2.66 0.38 5.63
N ILE A 22 1.64 0.63 6.48
CA ILE A 22 0.27 0.16 6.24
C ILE A 22 -0.33 0.87 5.02
N ALA A 23 -0.17 2.19 4.93
CA ALA A 23 -0.66 2.99 3.82
C ALA A 23 -0.04 2.54 2.49
N TRP A 24 1.27 2.34 2.48
CA TRP A 24 2.01 1.80 1.34
C TRP A 24 1.41 0.47 0.88
N THR A 25 1.30 -0.50 1.78
CA THR A 25 0.73 -1.82 1.46
C THR A 25 -0.69 -1.74 0.91
N LEU A 26 -1.51 -0.80 1.41
CA LEU A 26 -2.88 -0.61 0.91
C LEU A 26 -2.92 0.02 -0.48
N ASN A 27 -2.00 0.95 -0.75
CA ASN A 27 -1.95 1.77 -1.94
C ASN A 27 -1.22 1.09 -3.11
N THR A 28 -0.27 0.19 -2.84
CA THR A 28 0.42 -0.59 -3.87
C THR A 28 -0.28 -1.91 -4.21
N ARG A 29 -1.41 -2.21 -3.56
CA ARG A 29 -2.15 -3.46 -3.81
C ARG A 29 -3.08 -3.33 -5.03
N PRO A 30 -2.95 -4.20 -6.04
CA PRO A 30 -3.90 -4.30 -7.15
C PRO A 30 -5.34 -4.49 -6.66
N ARG A 31 -6.28 -3.67 -7.13
CA ARG A 31 -7.70 -3.75 -6.75
C ARG A 31 -8.59 -4.12 -7.94
N LYS A 32 -9.38 -5.18 -7.80
CA LYS A 32 -10.34 -5.61 -8.85
C LYS A 32 -11.30 -4.49 -9.25
N SER A 33 -11.78 -3.68 -8.29
CA SER A 33 -12.66 -2.53 -8.55
C SER A 33 -12.00 -1.42 -9.38
N LEU A 34 -10.67 -1.37 -9.43
CA LEU A 34 -9.89 -0.41 -10.23
C LEU A 34 -9.36 -1.05 -11.52
N GLY A 35 -9.90 -2.21 -11.93
CA GLY A 35 -9.41 -2.97 -13.07
C GLY A 35 -8.04 -3.60 -12.82
N PHE A 36 -7.78 -4.04 -11.59
CA PHE A 36 -6.49 -4.57 -11.12
C PHE A 36 -5.33 -3.56 -11.10
N ARG A 37 -5.61 -2.26 -11.22
CA ARG A 37 -4.63 -1.21 -10.97
C ARG A 37 -4.45 -0.92 -9.49
N CYS A 38 -3.31 -0.35 -9.14
CA CYS A 38 -3.01 0.06 -7.78
C CYS A 38 -3.60 1.45 -7.49
N PRO A 39 -4.15 1.71 -6.29
CA PRO A 39 -4.57 3.06 -5.91
C PRO A 39 -3.46 4.10 -6.07
N ALA A 40 -2.22 3.77 -5.71
CA ALA A 40 -1.07 4.67 -5.83
C ALA A 40 -0.80 5.09 -7.28
N GLU A 41 -0.99 4.17 -8.23
CA GLU A 41 -0.80 4.43 -9.67
C GLU A 41 -1.83 5.42 -10.21
N LEU A 42 -3.06 5.38 -9.69
CA LEU A 42 -4.17 6.19 -10.18
C LEU A 42 -4.25 7.56 -9.52
N PHE A 43 -3.95 7.66 -8.22
CA PHE A 43 -4.16 8.87 -7.43
C PHE A 43 -2.87 9.59 -7.07
N THR A 44 -1.70 8.93 -7.16
CA THR A 44 -0.39 9.51 -6.85
C THR A 44 0.67 9.12 -7.89
N PRO A 45 0.45 9.43 -9.19
CA PRO A 45 1.32 8.97 -10.28
C PRO A 45 2.76 9.49 -10.15
N ASP A 46 2.96 10.70 -9.61
CA ASP A 46 4.29 11.29 -9.45
C ASP A 46 5.10 10.65 -8.31
N ALA A 47 4.43 9.98 -7.37
CA ALA A 47 5.03 9.40 -6.18
C ALA A 47 5.13 7.87 -6.24
N PHE A 48 4.62 7.23 -7.29
CA PHE A 48 4.56 5.78 -7.39
C PHE A 48 4.85 5.24 -8.80
N ASP A 49 5.95 4.50 -8.93
CA ASP A 49 6.25 3.71 -10.12
C ASP A 49 5.89 2.23 -9.88
N PHE A 50 4.82 1.77 -10.54
CA PHE A 50 4.38 0.38 -10.46
C PHE A 50 5.43 -0.60 -11.00
N LYS A 51 6.11 -0.27 -12.10
CA LYS A 51 7.11 -1.16 -12.70
C LYS A 51 8.28 -1.36 -11.76
N GLN A 52 8.78 -0.28 -11.16
CA GLN A 52 9.85 -0.35 -10.18
C GLN A 52 9.42 -1.11 -8.91
N HIS A 53 8.23 -0.82 -8.39
CA HIS A 53 7.69 -1.50 -7.21
C HIS A 53 7.53 -3.01 -7.44
N HIS A 54 6.94 -3.39 -8.57
CA HIS A 54 6.73 -4.79 -8.93
C HIS A 54 8.07 -5.49 -9.19
N ALA A 55 8.98 -4.88 -9.95
CA ALA A 55 10.31 -5.45 -10.20
C ALA A 55 11.07 -5.78 -8.90
N ALA A 56 11.00 -4.92 -7.89
CA ALA A 56 11.59 -5.19 -6.58
C ALA A 56 10.97 -6.43 -5.90
N LEU A 57 9.66 -6.64 -6.02
CA LEU A 57 8.98 -7.82 -5.47
C LEU A 57 9.42 -9.12 -6.16
N PHE A 58 9.53 -9.14 -7.50
CA PHE A 58 10.01 -10.33 -8.23
C PHE A 58 11.49 -10.58 -8.02
N ALA A 59 12.32 -9.53 -7.91
CA ALA A 59 13.74 -9.66 -7.63
C ALA A 59 14.01 -10.24 -6.23
N LEU A 60 13.07 -10.07 -5.29
CA LEU A 60 13.13 -10.63 -3.93
C LEU A 60 12.57 -12.06 -3.82
N GLY A 61 12.14 -12.70 -4.93
CA GLY A 61 11.89 -14.14 -4.99
C GLY A 61 10.71 -14.65 -4.15
N HIS A 62 9.51 -14.13 -4.41
CA HIS A 62 8.24 -14.74 -3.99
C HIS A 62 7.44 -15.28 -5.17
#